data_AF-A0A809R8I0-F1
#
_entry.id   AF-A0A809R8I0-F1
#
_cell.length_a   1.000
_cell.length_b   1.000
_cell.length_c   1.000
_cell.angle_alpha   90.00
_cell.angle_beta   90.00
_cell.angle_gamma   90.00
#
_symmetry.space_group_name_H-M   'P 1'
#
loop_
_entity.id
_entity.type
_entity.pdbx_description
1 polymer ?
#
loop_
_entity_poly.entity_id
_entity_poly.type
_entity_poly.pdbx_seq_one_letter_code
_entity_poly.pdbx_strand_id
1 'polypeptide(L)'
;MFLIRILKIIFFIVLTFQMPMVFADEAYVIDGILDDQKVLKIESEISTLPNNKTIEFRNCYGMKSKNISQLNGLVNLIDGMKFNTAVKGVCARECALLFMLGSNKTLLKPDPGKVTVVILHPLLSDDNEFLIDESKRIFGLIEKHSKGKIPVSFFDRLFEVGDDIGGIAIYRESSSSDTNAFFSNGRKNKPVPISGFVLDKLDIKKE
;
A
#
# COMPACT_ATOMS: atom_id res chain seq x y z
N MET A 1 20.29 -51.47 33.55
CA MET A 1 19.70 -51.11 32.25
C MET A 1 18.81 -49.85 32.30
N PHE A 2 19.12 -48.87 33.17
CA PHE A 2 18.29 -47.68 33.39
C PHE A 2 18.99 -46.34 33.07
N LEU A 3 20.32 -46.33 32.89
CA LEU A 3 21.09 -45.09 32.66
C LEU A 3 21.08 -44.61 31.19
N ILE A 4 20.78 -45.47 30.22
CA ILE A 4 20.89 -45.16 28.79
C ILE A 4 19.64 -44.43 28.26
N ARG A 5 18.52 -44.46 28.98
CA ARG A 5 17.27 -43.80 28.56
C ARG A 5 17.17 -42.32 28.93
N ILE A 6 17.90 -41.86 29.95
CA ILE A 6 17.83 -40.46 30.40
C ILE A 6 18.68 -39.54 29.50
N LEU A 7 19.79 -40.05 28.92
CA LEU A 7 20.65 -39.23 28.06
C LEU A 7 20.03 -38.88 26.69
N LYS A 8 19.09 -39.70 26.19
CA LYS A 8 18.39 -39.42 24.92
C LYS A 8 17.31 -38.34 25.02
N ILE A 9 16.79 -38.08 26.22
CA ILE A 9 15.77 -37.04 26.42
C ILE A 9 16.43 -35.66 26.51
N ILE A 10 17.65 -35.57 27.05
CA ILE A 10 18.36 -34.29 27.18
C ILE A 10 18.92 -33.82 25.83
N PHE A 11 19.31 -34.73 24.92
CA PHE A 11 19.83 -34.36 23.60
C PHE A 11 18.75 -33.91 22.60
N PHE A 12 17.47 -34.13 22.89
CA PHE A 12 16.36 -33.71 22.02
C PHE A 12 15.77 -32.33 22.37
N ILE A 13 16.18 -31.71 23.48
CA ILE A 13 15.64 -30.41 23.93
C ILE A 13 16.50 -29.24 23.41
N VAL A 14 17.71 -29.47 22.92
CA VAL A 14 18.64 -28.40 22.52
C VAL A 14 18.50 -27.96 21.06
N LEU A 15 17.60 -28.56 20.26
CA LEU A 15 17.63 -28.40 18.79
C LEU A 15 16.41 -27.75 18.12
N THR A 16 15.46 -27.15 18.85
CA THR A 16 14.28 -26.52 18.18
C THR A 16 13.87 -25.13 18.68
N PHE A 17 14.73 -24.43 19.43
CA PHE A 17 14.52 -23.01 19.71
C PHE A 17 15.52 -22.12 18.96
N GLN A 18 15.75 -22.40 17.69
CA GLN A 18 15.98 -21.30 16.75
C GLN A 18 14.61 -20.81 16.30
N MET A 19 13.92 -20.10 17.19
CA MET A 19 12.94 -19.14 16.70
C MET A 19 13.71 -18.23 15.75
N PRO A 20 13.29 -18.05 14.48
CA PRO A 20 13.83 -16.98 13.68
C PRO A 20 13.58 -15.72 14.50
N MET A 21 14.66 -15.13 14.99
CA MET A 21 14.66 -13.78 15.48
C MET A 21 14.30 -12.96 14.26
N VAL A 22 13.00 -12.80 14.03
CA VAL A 22 12.47 -11.81 13.09
C VAL A 22 12.83 -10.50 13.76
N PHE A 23 14.06 -10.03 13.51
CA PHE A 23 14.31 -8.61 13.53
C PHE A 23 13.22 -8.04 12.62
N ALA A 24 12.24 -7.37 13.22
CA ALA A 24 11.29 -6.58 12.49
C ALA A 24 12.14 -5.58 11.72
N ASP A 25 12.42 -5.90 10.46
CA ASP A 25 13.35 -5.14 9.65
C ASP A 25 12.70 -3.77 9.43
N GLU A 26 13.21 -2.76 10.12
CA GLU A 26 12.57 -1.46 10.31
C GLU A 26 12.11 -0.89 8.95
N ALA A 27 10.83 -0.55 8.80
CA ALA A 27 10.31 -0.10 7.52
C ALA A 27 11.02 1.18 7.05
N TYR A 28 11.25 1.31 5.74
CA TYR A 28 11.69 2.58 5.18
C TYR A 28 10.48 3.51 5.07
N VAL A 29 10.53 4.67 5.75
CA VAL A 29 9.39 5.56 5.89
C VAL A 29 9.40 6.67 4.84
N ILE A 30 8.30 6.81 4.12
CA ILE A 30 8.00 7.91 3.21
C ILE A 30 6.86 8.74 3.81
N ASP A 31 7.08 10.04 4.00
CA ASP A 31 6.09 10.93 4.62
C ASP A 31 5.83 12.22 3.82
N GLY A 32 4.74 12.92 4.15
CA GLY A 32 4.46 14.27 3.64
C GLY A 32 4.17 14.36 2.14
N ILE A 33 4.41 15.54 1.56
CA ILE A 33 4.26 15.76 0.12
C ILE A 33 5.59 15.38 -0.57
N LEU A 34 5.50 14.71 -1.71
CA LEU A 34 6.66 14.30 -2.51
C LEU A 34 6.95 15.36 -3.57
N ASP A 35 7.84 16.29 -3.28
CA ASP A 35 8.42 17.15 -4.33
C ASP A 35 9.47 16.39 -5.14
N ASP A 36 9.86 16.95 -6.28
CA ASP A 36 10.77 16.32 -7.24
C ASP A 36 12.12 15.93 -6.61
N GLN A 37 12.66 16.74 -5.68
CA GLN A 37 13.90 16.43 -4.99
C GLN A 37 13.74 15.24 -4.03
N LYS A 38 12.62 15.22 -3.29
CA LYS A 38 12.28 14.12 -2.40
C LYS A 38 12.05 12.82 -3.17
N VAL A 39 11.41 12.88 -4.33
CA VAL A 39 11.23 11.69 -5.20
C VAL A 39 12.57 11.13 -5.64
N LEU A 40 13.47 11.95 -6.19
CA LEU A 40 14.80 11.50 -6.62
C LEU A 40 15.62 10.90 -5.46
N LYS A 41 15.51 11.50 -4.27
CA LYS A 41 16.14 10.98 -3.07
C LYS A 41 15.56 9.61 -2.69
N ILE A 42 14.24 9.47 -2.67
CA ILE A 42 13.56 8.20 -2.40
C ILE A 42 14.00 7.14 -3.40
N GLU A 43 13.99 7.44 -4.71
CA GLU A 43 14.41 6.50 -5.75
C GLU A 43 15.83 5.97 -5.51
N SER A 44 16.77 6.89 -5.21
CA SER A 44 18.15 6.55 -4.89
C SER A 44 18.24 5.64 -3.66
N GLU A 45 17.57 6.01 -2.57
CA GLU A 45 17.63 5.27 -1.30
C GLU A 45 16.98 3.88 -1.43
N ILE A 46 15.77 3.80 -2.00
CA ILE A 46 15.06 2.53 -2.10
C ILE A 46 15.70 1.56 -3.10
N SER A 47 16.42 2.05 -4.11
CA SER A 47 17.12 1.18 -5.07
C SER A 47 18.21 0.30 -4.44
N THR A 48 18.67 0.66 -3.24
CA THR A 48 19.71 -0.08 -2.50
C THR A 48 19.15 -0.98 -1.40
N LEU A 49 17.84 -0.92 -1.14
CA LEU A 49 17.19 -1.71 -0.10
C LEU A 49 17.08 -3.18 -0.52
N PRO A 50 17.04 -4.12 0.44
CA PRO A 50 16.81 -5.52 0.12
C PRO A 50 15.44 -5.72 -0.53
N ASN A 51 15.36 -6.68 -1.45
CA ASN A 51 14.09 -7.11 -2.02
C ASN A 51 13.10 -7.49 -0.89
N ASN A 52 11.82 -7.19 -1.09
CA ASN A 52 10.76 -7.39 -0.09
C ASN A 52 10.86 -6.52 1.18
N LYS A 53 11.74 -5.51 1.23
CA LYS A 53 11.68 -4.48 2.28
C LYS A 53 10.30 -3.84 2.35
N THR A 54 9.86 -3.48 3.55
CA THR A 54 8.61 -2.74 3.74
C THR A 54 8.86 -1.25 3.57
N ILE A 55 8.07 -0.64 2.68
CA ILE A 55 7.95 0.81 2.53
C ILE A 55 6.70 1.25 3.29
N GLU A 56 6.88 2.06 4.34
CA GLU A 56 5.78 2.64 5.10
C GLU A 56 5.47 4.05 4.57
N PHE A 57 4.25 4.26 4.10
CA PHE A 57 3.73 5.59 3.78
C PHE A 57 3.02 6.19 4.99
N ARG A 58 3.58 7.27 5.54
CA ARG A 58 3.08 7.93 6.74
C ARG A 58 2.63 9.35 6.45
N ASN A 59 1.32 9.61 6.48
CA ASN A 59 0.76 10.92 6.13
C ASN A 59 1.34 11.46 4.81
N CYS A 60 1.35 10.63 3.77
CA CYS A 60 1.93 10.92 2.47
C CYS A 60 0.83 11.32 1.47
N TYR A 61 0.90 12.51 0.90
CA TYR A 61 -0.20 13.10 0.12
C TYR A 61 -0.03 12.99 -1.40
N GLY A 62 0.96 12.19 -1.83
CA GLY A 62 1.31 12.05 -3.24
C GLY A 62 2.33 13.08 -3.69
N MET A 63 2.45 13.22 -5.01
CA MET A 63 3.46 14.06 -5.64
C MET A 63 2.98 15.51 -5.77
N LYS A 64 3.90 16.45 -5.59
CA LYS A 64 3.62 17.88 -5.73
C LYS A 64 3.44 18.27 -7.21
N SER A 65 4.27 17.69 -8.07
CA SER A 65 4.21 17.84 -9.52
C SER A 65 3.47 16.63 -10.12
N LYS A 66 2.87 16.80 -11.30
CA LYS A 66 2.28 15.68 -12.06
C LYS A 66 3.31 15.06 -13.00
N ASN A 67 4.56 14.95 -12.54
CA ASN A 67 5.66 14.40 -13.32
C ASN A 67 5.51 12.87 -13.46
N ILE A 68 4.87 12.45 -14.54
CA ILE A 68 4.59 11.03 -14.82
C ILE A 68 5.87 10.20 -14.97
N SER A 69 6.96 10.80 -15.46
CA SER A 69 8.24 10.08 -15.56
C SER A 69 8.77 9.67 -14.18
N GLN A 70 8.66 10.56 -13.19
CA GLN A 70 9.08 10.29 -11.82
C GLN A 70 8.15 9.30 -11.12
N LEU A 71 6.83 9.41 -11.34
CA LEU A 71 5.89 8.39 -10.86
C LEU A 71 6.25 7.01 -11.43
N ASN A 72 6.53 6.92 -12.73
CA ASN A 72 6.88 5.68 -13.39
C ASN A 72 8.21 5.08 -12.87
N GLY A 73 9.19 5.92 -12.50
CA GLY A 73 10.40 5.49 -11.82
C GLY A 73 10.09 4.76 -10.51
N LEU A 74 9.30 5.38 -9.63
CA LEU A 74 8.85 4.77 -8.38
C LEU A 74 8.01 3.51 -8.59
N VAL A 75 7.08 3.51 -9.55
CA VAL A 75 6.26 2.34 -9.90
C VAL A 75 7.15 1.15 -10.28
N ASN A 76 8.13 1.38 -11.15
CA ASN A 76 9.03 0.33 -11.62
C ASN A 76 9.93 -0.21 -10.50
N LEU A 77 10.39 0.66 -9.59
CA LEU A 77 11.17 0.25 -8.42
C LEU A 77 10.35 -0.61 -7.47
N ILE A 78 9.13 -0.19 -7.12
CA ILE A 78 8.26 -0.96 -6.22
C ILE A 78 7.89 -2.32 -6.82
N ASP A 79 7.51 -2.35 -8.10
CA ASP A 79 7.18 -3.58 -8.82
C ASP A 79 8.39 -4.52 -8.94
N GLY A 80 9.53 -3.99 -9.40
CA GLY A 80 10.74 -4.77 -9.67
C GLY A 80 11.39 -5.36 -8.41
N MET A 81 11.45 -4.57 -7.34
CA MET A 81 12.03 -4.98 -6.05
C MET A 81 11.05 -5.79 -5.18
N LYS A 82 9.79 -5.89 -5.61
CA LYS A 82 8.70 -6.60 -4.92
C LYS A 82 8.50 -6.12 -3.48
N PHE A 83 8.62 -4.82 -3.24
CA PHE A 83 8.50 -4.27 -1.89
C PHE A 83 7.14 -4.60 -1.26
N ASN A 84 7.14 -4.75 0.06
CA ASN A 84 5.91 -4.71 0.84
C ASN A 84 5.55 -3.25 1.09
N THR A 85 4.26 -2.96 1.26
CA THR A 85 3.79 -1.59 1.51
C THR A 85 2.92 -1.55 2.75
N ALA A 86 3.09 -0.50 3.55
CA ALA A 86 2.30 -0.24 4.73
C ALA A 86 1.83 1.22 4.73
N VAL A 87 0.68 1.50 5.34
CA VAL A 87 0.17 2.88 5.49
C VAL A 87 -0.18 3.15 6.94
N LYS A 88 0.25 4.31 7.44
CA LYS A 88 -0.21 4.88 8.72
C LYS A 88 -0.65 6.34 8.52
N GLY A 89 -1.87 6.66 8.98
CA GLY A 89 -2.47 7.98 8.74
C GLY A 89 -2.97 8.10 7.29
N VAL A 90 -2.66 9.19 6.60
CA VAL A 90 -3.18 9.44 5.24
C VAL A 90 -2.19 8.97 4.16
N CYS A 91 -2.68 8.31 3.12
CA CYS A 91 -1.94 8.02 1.89
C CYS A 91 -2.83 8.34 0.68
N ALA A 92 -2.56 9.43 -0.04
CA ALA A 92 -3.44 9.93 -1.09
C ALA A 92 -2.75 10.07 -2.46
N ARG A 93 -3.55 10.08 -3.52
CA ARG A 93 -3.08 10.29 -4.91
C ARG A 93 -2.03 9.25 -5.30
N GLU A 94 -0.85 9.69 -5.76
CA GLU A 94 0.25 8.82 -6.16
C GLU A 94 0.74 7.93 -5.01
N CYS A 95 0.68 8.41 -3.75
CA CYS A 95 0.97 7.56 -2.60
C CYS A 95 0.07 6.32 -2.59
N ALA A 96 -1.23 6.51 -2.80
CA ALA A 96 -2.20 5.42 -2.76
C ALA A 96 -1.92 4.41 -3.87
N LEU A 97 -1.55 4.86 -5.07
CA LEU A 97 -1.14 3.98 -6.17
C LEU A 97 0.11 3.16 -5.81
N LEU A 98 1.14 3.83 -5.29
CA LEU A 98 2.40 3.18 -4.88
C LEU A 98 2.17 2.17 -3.75
N PHE A 99 1.29 2.49 -2.78
CA PHE A 99 0.85 1.53 -1.77
C PHE A 99 0.19 0.30 -2.40
N MET A 100 -0.73 0.49 -3.34
CA MET A 100 -1.47 -0.62 -3.95
C MET A 100 -0.59 -1.58 -4.77
N LEU A 101 0.59 -1.14 -5.21
CA LEU A 101 1.58 -1.96 -5.92
C LEU A 101 2.35 -2.94 -5.02
N GLY A 102 2.28 -2.79 -3.69
CA GLY A 102 3.04 -3.66 -2.78
C GLY A 102 2.66 -5.14 -2.89
N SER A 103 3.69 -6.00 -2.81
CA SER A 103 3.54 -7.47 -2.79
C SER A 103 2.66 -7.94 -1.63
N ASN A 104 2.86 -7.35 -0.46
CA ASN A 104 1.95 -7.41 0.67
C ASN A 104 1.56 -5.99 1.06
N LYS A 105 0.27 -5.74 1.23
CA LYS A 105 -0.28 -4.43 1.60
C LYS A 105 -0.81 -4.49 3.03
N THR A 106 -0.41 -3.55 3.87
CA THR A 106 -0.88 -3.47 5.26
C THR A 106 -1.41 -2.09 5.61
N LEU A 107 -2.64 -2.02 6.12
CA LEU A 107 -3.16 -0.83 6.79
C LEU A 107 -2.83 -0.93 8.27
N LEU A 108 -1.89 -0.10 8.74
CA LEU A 108 -1.48 -0.05 10.13
C LEU A 108 -2.56 0.59 11.01
N LYS A 109 -2.65 0.13 12.26
CA LYS A 109 -3.59 0.63 13.25
C LYS A 109 -3.37 2.14 13.44
N PRO A 110 -4.43 2.96 13.31
CA PRO A 110 -4.30 4.39 13.55
C PRO A 110 -4.08 4.68 15.04
N ASP A 111 -3.49 5.84 15.31
CA ASP A 111 -3.43 6.35 16.69
C ASP A 111 -4.85 6.57 17.24
N PRO A 112 -5.06 6.56 18.58
CA PRO A 112 -6.37 6.80 19.17
C PRO A 112 -7.04 8.08 18.65
N GLY A 113 -8.31 7.98 18.25
CA GLY A 113 -9.08 9.10 17.71
C GLY A 113 -8.73 9.52 16.28
N LYS A 114 -7.83 8.79 15.60
CA LYS A 114 -7.48 9.01 14.19
C LYS A 114 -7.95 7.85 13.30
N VAL A 115 -7.77 8.03 11.99
CA VAL A 115 -7.99 7.04 10.94
C VAL A 115 -6.72 6.80 10.13
N THR A 116 -6.60 5.58 9.59
CA THR A 116 -5.64 5.28 8.52
C THR A 116 -6.45 5.17 7.24
N VAL A 117 -6.10 5.96 6.21
CA VAL A 117 -6.87 6.08 4.98
C VAL A 117 -5.97 6.09 3.75
N VAL A 118 -6.37 5.33 2.74
CA VAL A 118 -5.81 5.30 1.40
C VAL A 118 -6.82 5.91 0.45
N ILE A 119 -6.44 6.96 -0.28
CA ILE A 119 -7.34 7.70 -1.18
C ILE A 119 -6.77 7.66 -2.59
N LEU A 120 -7.38 6.83 -3.44
CA LEU A 120 -7.06 6.72 -4.85
C LEU A 120 -7.79 7.84 -5.60
N HIS A 121 -7.04 8.61 -6.37
CA HIS A 121 -7.54 9.65 -7.27
C HIS A 121 -7.22 9.26 -8.72
N PRO A 122 -7.93 9.84 -9.70
CA PRO A 122 -7.50 9.73 -11.09
C PRO A 122 -6.08 10.28 -11.28
N LEU A 123 -5.31 9.64 -12.15
CA LEU A 123 -4.04 10.17 -12.61
C LEU A 123 -4.31 11.20 -13.71
N LEU A 124 -3.79 12.41 -13.54
CA LEU A 124 -4.02 13.54 -14.43
C LEU A 124 -2.70 14.04 -15.03
N SER A 125 -2.75 14.51 -16.28
CA SER A 125 -1.65 15.26 -16.90
C SER A 125 -1.56 16.68 -16.32
N ASP A 126 -0.50 17.41 -16.66
CA ASP A 126 -0.36 18.84 -16.34
C ASP A 126 -1.57 19.65 -16.84
N ASP A 127 -2.11 19.29 -18.01
CA ASP A 127 -3.31 19.90 -18.61
C ASP A 127 -4.64 19.44 -17.96
N ASN A 128 -4.58 18.64 -16.89
CA ASN A 128 -5.73 18.03 -16.19
C ASN A 128 -6.51 17.00 -17.03
N GLU A 129 -5.89 16.41 -18.04
CA GLU A 129 -6.49 15.31 -18.78
C GLU A 129 -6.29 13.98 -18.04
N PHE A 130 -7.29 13.09 -18.10
CA PHE A 130 -7.14 11.74 -17.56
C PHE A 130 -6.08 10.96 -18.33
N LEU A 131 -5.09 10.46 -17.61
CA LEU A 131 -4.06 9.59 -18.17
C LEU A 131 -4.54 8.14 -18.14
N ILE A 132 -5.51 7.82 -19.02
CA ILE A 132 -6.23 6.54 -19.02
C ILE A 132 -5.28 5.35 -19.24
N ASP A 133 -4.43 5.42 -20.27
CA ASP A 133 -3.55 4.31 -20.63
C ASP A 133 -2.51 4.03 -19.54
N GLU A 134 -1.92 5.10 -18.99
CA GLU A 134 -0.97 5.02 -17.88
C GLU A 134 -1.64 4.46 -16.61
N SER A 135 -2.84 4.94 -16.29
CA SER A 135 -3.63 4.43 -15.17
C SER A 135 -3.93 2.94 -15.32
N LYS A 136 -4.42 2.51 -16.49
CA LYS A 136 -4.72 1.10 -16.78
C LYS A 136 -3.49 0.22 -16.72
N ARG A 137 -2.32 0.71 -17.16
CA ARG A 137 -1.04 0.01 -17.03
C ARG A 137 -0.73 -0.25 -15.55
N ILE A 138 -0.79 0.77 -14.70
CA ILE A 138 -0.54 0.65 -13.26
C ILE A 138 -1.57 -0.27 -12.59
N PHE A 139 -2.85 -0.14 -12.94
CA PHE A 139 -3.91 -1.01 -12.41
C PHE A 139 -3.71 -2.48 -12.79
N GLY A 140 -3.24 -2.76 -14.00
CA GLY A 140 -2.89 -4.12 -14.43
C GLY A 140 -1.75 -4.74 -13.60
N LEU A 141 -0.78 -3.92 -13.17
CA LEU A 141 0.25 -4.37 -12.21
C LEU A 141 -0.40 -4.72 -10.86
N ILE A 142 -1.24 -3.85 -10.32
CA ILE A 142 -1.94 -4.08 -9.03
C ILE A 142 -2.79 -5.36 -9.07
N GLU A 143 -3.52 -5.58 -10.17
CA GLU A 143 -4.31 -6.80 -10.38
C GLU A 143 -3.41 -8.05 -10.34
N LYS A 144 -2.28 -8.01 -11.05
CA LYS A 144 -1.30 -9.11 -11.06
C LYS A 144 -0.76 -9.40 -9.66
N HIS A 145 -0.38 -8.38 -8.89
CA HIS A 145 0.14 -8.53 -7.52
C HIS A 145 -0.89 -9.11 -6.56
N SER A 146 -2.15 -8.67 -6.70
CA SER A 146 -3.27 -9.19 -5.90
C SER A 146 -3.79 -10.55 -6.37
N LYS A 147 -3.18 -11.14 -7.41
CA LYS A 147 -3.62 -12.40 -8.06
C LYS A 147 -5.09 -12.33 -8.50
N GLY A 148 -5.50 -11.20 -9.05
CA GLY A 148 -6.87 -10.97 -9.56
C GLY A 148 -7.90 -10.63 -8.48
N LYS A 149 -7.52 -10.52 -7.21
CA LYS A 149 -8.46 -10.13 -6.13
C LYS A 149 -8.90 -8.67 -6.24
N ILE A 150 -8.04 -7.81 -6.79
CA ILE A 150 -8.33 -6.41 -7.11
C ILE A 150 -8.32 -6.30 -8.64
N PRO A 151 -9.47 -6.55 -9.31
CA PRO A 151 -9.52 -6.48 -10.76
C PRO A 151 -9.32 -5.05 -11.24
N VAL A 152 -8.83 -4.85 -12.47
CA VAL A 152 -8.70 -3.51 -13.07
C VAL A 152 -10.03 -2.73 -13.01
N SER A 153 -11.16 -3.43 -13.17
CA SER A 153 -12.50 -2.86 -13.11
C SER A 153 -12.89 -2.24 -11.77
N PHE A 154 -12.20 -2.58 -10.68
CA PHE A 154 -12.35 -1.87 -9.39
C PHE A 154 -12.02 -0.39 -9.54
N PHE A 155 -11.04 -0.06 -10.39
CA PHE A 155 -10.53 1.30 -10.58
C PHE A 155 -11.27 2.08 -11.66
N ASP A 156 -12.14 1.45 -12.46
CA ASP A 156 -12.85 2.13 -13.56
C ASP A 156 -13.66 3.34 -13.07
N ARG A 157 -14.17 3.27 -11.83
CA ARG A 157 -14.87 4.38 -11.16
C ARG A 157 -14.01 5.64 -11.00
N LEU A 158 -12.69 5.54 -11.01
CA LEU A 158 -11.81 6.71 -10.98
C LEU A 158 -11.91 7.57 -12.25
N PHE A 159 -12.39 7.00 -13.36
CA PHE A 159 -12.66 7.75 -14.59
C PHE A 159 -14.06 8.37 -14.63
N GLU A 160 -14.91 8.05 -13.65
CA GLU A 160 -16.28 8.58 -13.53
C GLU A 160 -16.35 9.82 -12.63
N VAL A 161 -15.22 10.25 -12.05
CA VAL A 161 -15.19 11.36 -11.10
C VAL A 161 -15.43 12.70 -11.78
N GLY A 162 -16.21 13.56 -11.14
CA GLY A 162 -16.55 14.89 -11.64
C GLY A 162 -15.53 15.98 -11.32
N ASP A 163 -14.54 15.70 -10.45
CA ASP A 163 -13.46 16.62 -10.11
C ASP A 163 -12.20 15.88 -9.61
N ASP A 164 -11.13 16.64 -9.39
CA ASP A 164 -9.79 16.16 -8.95
C ASP A 164 -9.73 15.70 -7.48
N ILE A 165 -10.83 15.84 -6.74
CA ILE A 165 -11.01 15.40 -5.35
C ILE A 165 -11.85 14.11 -5.29
N GLY A 166 -12.56 13.77 -6.36
CA GLY A 166 -13.24 12.49 -6.49
C GLY A 166 -12.26 11.32 -6.47
N GLY A 167 -12.72 10.16 -5.99
CA GLY A 167 -11.84 9.02 -5.82
C GLY A 167 -12.44 7.86 -5.04
N ILE A 168 -11.58 6.87 -4.77
CA ILE A 168 -11.89 5.71 -3.95
C ILE A 168 -11.13 5.83 -2.64
N ALA A 169 -11.86 5.88 -1.53
CA ALA A 169 -11.30 5.92 -0.18
C ALA A 169 -11.42 4.53 0.46
N ILE A 170 -10.31 4.03 0.97
CA ILE A 170 -10.21 2.81 1.78
C ILE A 170 -9.73 3.25 3.17
N TYR A 171 -10.51 3.06 4.22
CA TYR A 171 -10.08 3.48 5.56
C TYR A 171 -10.35 2.47 6.68
N ARG A 172 -9.48 2.53 7.68
CA ARG A 172 -9.55 1.81 8.95
C ARG A 172 -9.67 2.82 10.09
N GLU A 173 -10.68 2.65 10.94
CA GLU A 173 -10.84 3.44 12.16
C GLU A 173 -10.16 2.74 13.35
N SER A 174 -9.85 3.50 14.41
CA SER A 174 -9.23 2.95 15.62
C SER A 174 -10.19 2.04 16.43
N SER A 175 -11.49 2.31 16.38
CA SER A 175 -12.56 1.64 17.14
C SER A 175 -13.29 0.54 16.38
N SER A 176 -13.07 0.41 15.07
CA SER A 176 -13.74 -0.59 14.24
C SER A 176 -12.73 -1.59 13.70
N SER A 177 -13.06 -2.88 13.78
CA SER A 177 -12.36 -3.93 13.03
C SER A 177 -12.65 -3.84 11.52
N ASP A 178 -13.71 -3.14 11.16
CA ASP A 178 -14.18 -3.06 9.79
C ASP A 178 -13.34 -2.03 9.03
N THR A 179 -12.99 -2.39 7.82
CA THR A 179 -12.34 -1.50 6.88
C THR A 179 -13.29 -1.42 5.71
N ASN A 180 -13.59 -0.22 5.25
CA ASN A 180 -14.62 0.04 4.27
C ASN A 180 -14.05 0.79 3.07
N ALA A 181 -14.53 0.45 1.87
CA ALA A 181 -14.19 1.13 0.62
C ALA A 181 -15.39 1.96 0.15
N PHE A 182 -15.15 3.24 -0.11
CA PHE A 182 -16.16 4.19 -0.55
C PHE A 182 -15.71 4.89 -1.81
N PHE A 183 -16.65 5.15 -2.71
CA PHE A 183 -16.44 6.00 -3.87
C PHE A 183 -17.07 7.37 -3.61
N SER A 184 -16.35 8.43 -3.97
CA SER A 184 -16.88 9.78 -4.01
C SER A 184 -16.72 10.36 -5.40
N ASN A 185 -17.81 10.91 -5.94
CA ASN A 185 -17.82 11.62 -7.22
C ASN A 185 -17.40 13.10 -7.08
N GLY A 186 -16.53 13.41 -6.12
CA GLY A 186 -16.03 14.77 -5.87
C GLY A 186 -16.73 15.53 -4.73
N ARG A 187 -16.48 16.84 -4.65
CA ARG A 187 -16.81 17.68 -3.47
C ARG A 187 -18.30 17.77 -3.14
N LYS A 188 -19.17 17.53 -4.12
CA LYS A 188 -20.62 17.78 -4.02
C LYS A 188 -21.43 16.56 -3.58
N ASN A 189 -20.84 15.36 -3.59
CA ASN A 189 -21.57 14.12 -3.40
C ASN A 189 -21.13 13.41 -2.11
N LYS A 190 -22.09 12.80 -1.41
CA LYS A 190 -21.78 11.94 -0.27
C LYS A 190 -21.06 10.68 -0.77
N PRO A 191 -19.97 10.23 -0.12
CA PRO A 191 -19.32 8.97 -0.46
C PRO A 191 -20.32 7.80 -0.36
N VAL A 192 -20.28 6.90 -1.33
CA VAL A 192 -21.13 5.71 -1.40
C VAL A 192 -20.27 4.45 -1.25
N PRO A 193 -20.72 3.42 -0.49
CA PRO A 193 -19.99 2.16 -0.42
C PRO A 193 -19.83 1.52 -1.80
N ILE A 194 -18.67 0.92 -2.08
CA ILE A 194 -18.46 0.17 -3.31
C ILE A 194 -18.98 -1.26 -3.08
N SER A 195 -20.15 -1.56 -3.64
CA SER A 195 -20.79 -2.87 -3.50
C SER A 195 -19.90 -4.00 -4.02
N GLY A 196 -19.81 -5.10 -3.27
CA GLY A 196 -19.01 -6.28 -3.64
C GLY A 196 -17.55 -6.24 -3.18
N PHE A 197 -17.03 -5.06 -2.82
CA PHE A 197 -15.64 -4.85 -2.36
C PHE A 197 -15.58 -4.60 -0.86
N VAL A 198 -15.82 -5.66 -0.09
CA VAL A 198 -15.49 -5.71 1.35
C VAL A 198 -13.99 -5.99 1.46
N LEU A 199 -13.27 -5.23 2.29
CA LEU A 199 -11.80 -5.18 2.25
C LEU A 199 -11.06 -6.48 2.51
N ASP A 200 -11.70 -7.46 3.15
CA ASP A 200 -11.15 -8.81 3.28
C ASP A 200 -10.91 -9.47 1.90
N LYS A 201 -11.51 -8.92 0.84
CA LYS A 201 -11.30 -9.28 -0.57
C LYS A 201 -10.25 -8.42 -1.30
N LEU A 202 -9.82 -7.28 -0.76
CA LEU A 202 -8.88 -6.37 -1.41
C LEU A 202 -7.40 -6.72 -1.18
N ASP A 203 -7.09 -7.92 -0.66
CA ASP A 203 -5.70 -8.38 -0.43
C ASP A 203 -4.87 -7.40 0.43
N ILE A 204 -5.54 -6.70 1.36
CA ILE A 204 -4.94 -5.74 2.28
C ILE A 204 -5.09 -6.27 3.69
N LYS A 205 -3.96 -6.46 4.39
CA LYS A 205 -3.89 -6.89 5.79
C LYS A 205 -4.16 -5.73 6.73
N LYS A 206 -4.68 -6.06 7.92
CA LYS A 206 -4.87 -5.13 9.02
C LYS A 206 -3.93 -5.54 10.15
N GLU A 207 -3.08 -4.64 10.60
CA GLU A 207 -2.18 -4.84 11.76
C GLU A 207 -2.40 -3.74 12.78
#